data_AF-A0A226F548-F1
#
_entry.id   AF-A0A226F548-F1
#
_cell.length_a   1.000
_cell.length_b   1.000
_cell.length_c   1.000
_cell.angle_alpha   90.00
_cell.angle_beta   90.00
_cell.angle_gamma   90.00
#
_symmetry.space_group_name_H-M   'P 1'
#
loop_
_entity.id
_entity.type
_entity.pdbx_description
1 polymer ?
#
loop_
_entity_poly.entity_id
_entity_poly.type
_entity_poly.pdbx_seq_one_letter_code
_entity_poly.pdbx_strand_id
1 'polypeptide(L)'
;MPGKQMYNAFALYTETFQNLEHISVEWDRRKKCFRYIPLSSGKIWLWVWNIFFIIGFVNFGLSFLGLLRCIIFEKLVLSNFNIITVVTEMILIIFGIGITLALIFYGRDFVDGWNRFVAAEMQSNIFLRRIIKFCNNYKPHGFKKIDKDKKNNAAAKTSDLPGLASQHFVKMFAIYPFILIPSSMVLNLDISYFFINEFETHLPIKYQTLFVVISSVFIRLPIVSIGIIEICRLFALLIILLTSCLQSCNNLLSRYLNELVGDRNWHQLFEWKESKLIPENRKFLQAILKCMSEYQQHVIIQSSIAPLQECCTSILLAAGLVASIIFNTATLRTYQVLPFFFYIYIPSVAVMTIVMIGLLVPFAQMTNETSGKVMVECKMRLNFKEMVGKRGLLKRMIRSIRPVNLYAGLFGFRFFYIQRSTKVKFYATIMIYTTNALVGIPQHIFHEIDKKVLYNHNRD
;
A
#
# COMPACT_ATOMS: atom_id res chain seq x y z
N MET A 1 14.44 -6.24 -9.59
CA MET A 1 13.79 -7.15 -8.65
C MET A 1 13.25 -6.27 -7.56
N PRO A 2 12.23 -6.72 -6.81
CA PRO A 2 12.03 -6.21 -5.46
C PRO A 2 13.41 -6.14 -4.80
N GLY A 3 13.75 -5.00 -4.21
CA GLY A 3 15.04 -4.90 -3.55
C GLY A 3 15.15 -5.90 -2.41
N LYS A 4 16.37 -6.15 -1.94
CA LYS A 4 16.60 -7.07 -0.80
C LYS A 4 15.74 -6.69 0.42
N GLN A 5 15.53 -5.38 0.63
CA GLN A 5 14.72 -4.91 1.75
C GLN A 5 13.23 -5.20 1.55
N MET A 6 12.71 -5.14 0.33
CA MET A 6 11.33 -5.54 0.06
C MET A 6 11.08 -7.04 0.33
N TYR A 7 12.01 -7.92 -0.04
CA TYR A 7 11.90 -9.35 0.31
C TYR A 7 11.95 -9.59 1.82
N ASN A 8 12.76 -8.83 2.55
CA ASN A 8 12.80 -8.86 4.00
C ASN A 8 11.47 -8.37 4.61
N ALA A 9 10.81 -7.37 4.01
CA ALA A 9 9.48 -6.92 4.42
C ALA A 9 8.44 -8.03 4.27
N PHE A 10 8.45 -8.75 3.14
CA PHE A 10 7.59 -9.91 2.94
C PHE A 10 7.86 -11.04 3.94
N ALA A 11 9.13 -11.35 4.18
CA ALA A 11 9.50 -12.39 5.15
C ALA A 11 9.06 -12.02 6.57
N LEU A 12 9.22 -10.75 6.96
CA LEU A 12 8.76 -10.24 8.25
C LEU A 12 7.23 -10.30 8.37
N TYR A 13 6.51 -9.94 7.31
CA TYR A 13 5.06 -10.07 7.25
C TYR A 13 4.61 -11.53 7.43
N THR A 14 5.25 -12.47 6.73
CA THR A 14 5.01 -13.91 6.88
C THR A 14 5.18 -14.37 8.32
N GLU A 15 6.31 -14.02 8.94
CA GLU A 15 6.65 -14.42 10.30
C GLU A 15 5.69 -13.86 11.35
N THR A 16 5.18 -12.65 11.11
CA THR A 16 4.30 -11.96 12.07
C THR A 16 2.84 -12.37 11.91
N PHE A 17 2.33 -12.39 10.67
CA PHE A 17 0.88 -12.40 10.42
C PHE A 17 0.36 -13.66 9.73
N GLN A 18 1.21 -14.43 9.02
CA GLN A 18 0.77 -15.63 8.32
C GLN A 18 0.74 -16.88 9.19
N ASN A 19 1.25 -16.81 10.43
CA ASN A 19 1.14 -17.88 11.40
C ASN A 19 -0.26 -17.99 12.04
N LEU A 20 -1.09 -16.95 11.90
CA LEU A 20 -2.43 -16.90 12.48
C LEU A 20 -3.40 -17.75 11.66
N GLU A 21 -3.68 -17.32 10.42
CA GLU A 21 -4.67 -17.94 9.54
C GLU A 21 -4.29 -17.73 8.07
N HIS A 22 -4.76 -18.63 7.21
CA HIS A 22 -4.53 -18.51 5.77
C HIS A 22 -5.35 -17.37 5.15
N ILE A 23 -4.74 -16.62 4.23
CA ILE A 23 -5.38 -15.56 3.45
C ILE A 23 -5.35 -15.88 1.95
N SER A 24 -6.13 -15.18 1.13
CA SER A 24 -6.19 -15.49 -0.30
C SER A 24 -4.85 -15.27 -1.02
N VAL A 25 -4.04 -14.30 -0.58
CA VAL A 25 -2.73 -13.99 -1.17
C VAL A 25 -1.64 -14.15 -0.12
N GLU A 26 -0.81 -15.17 -0.28
CA GLU A 26 0.26 -15.49 0.67
C GLU A 26 1.65 -15.39 0.07
N TRP A 27 2.62 -14.93 0.87
CA TRP A 27 4.02 -14.98 0.49
C TRP A 27 4.67 -16.32 0.82
N ASP A 28 5.22 -17.02 -0.18
CA ASP A 28 6.04 -18.21 0.03
C ASP A 28 7.51 -17.80 0.23
N ARG A 29 7.98 -17.84 1.48
CA ARG A 29 9.36 -17.48 1.85
C ARG A 29 10.42 -18.34 1.15
N ARG A 30 10.13 -19.61 0.86
CA ARG A 30 11.09 -20.55 0.24
C ARG A 30 11.22 -20.27 -1.25
N LYS A 31 10.09 -20.13 -1.94
CA LYS A 31 10.06 -19.90 -3.39
C LYS A 31 10.23 -18.44 -3.79
N LYS A 32 10.10 -17.51 -2.82
CA LYS A 32 10.10 -16.06 -3.04
C LYS A 32 9.07 -15.64 -4.09
N CYS A 33 7.88 -16.21 -4.00
CA CYS A 33 6.75 -15.94 -4.88
C CYS A 33 5.46 -15.81 -4.06
N PHE A 34 4.43 -15.21 -4.63
CA PHE A 34 3.11 -15.28 -4.01
C PHE A 34 2.41 -16.59 -4.38
N ARG A 35 1.55 -17.05 -3.48
CA ARG A 35 0.63 -18.16 -3.68
C ARG A 35 -0.78 -17.65 -3.50
N TYR A 36 -1.65 -17.99 -4.45
CA TYR A 36 -3.08 -17.75 -4.32
C TYR A 36 -3.76 -18.97 -3.70
N ILE A 37 -4.57 -18.75 -2.67
CA ILE A 37 -5.42 -19.77 -2.08
C ILE A 37 -6.87 -19.48 -2.48
N PRO A 38 -7.49 -20.33 -3.32
CA PRO A 38 -8.86 -20.11 -3.76
C PRO A 38 -9.84 -20.34 -2.62
N LEU A 39 -10.98 -19.64 -2.67
CA LEU A 39 -12.10 -19.81 -1.74
C LEU A 39 -12.60 -21.25 -1.70
N SER A 40 -12.56 -21.96 -2.83
CA SER A 40 -12.96 -23.37 -2.94
C SER A 40 -12.08 -24.34 -2.15
N SER A 41 -10.91 -23.92 -1.66
CA SER A 41 -10.02 -24.80 -0.91
C SER A 41 -10.47 -25.06 0.53
N GLY A 42 -11.44 -24.31 1.06
CA GLY A 42 -11.87 -24.36 2.47
C GLY A 42 -10.85 -23.83 3.48
N LYS A 43 -9.57 -23.70 3.10
CA LYS A 43 -8.48 -23.27 4.00
C LYS A 43 -8.62 -21.83 4.49
N ILE A 44 -9.27 -20.97 3.71
CA ILE A 44 -9.48 -19.56 4.05
C ILE A 44 -10.83 -19.33 4.74
N TRP A 45 -11.60 -20.38 5.05
CA TRP A 45 -12.95 -20.25 5.61
C TRP A 45 -12.94 -19.49 6.94
N LEU A 46 -11.99 -19.79 7.83
CA LEU A 46 -11.89 -19.14 9.14
C LEU A 46 -11.61 -17.63 9.00
N TRP A 47 -10.69 -17.26 8.11
CA TRP A 47 -10.41 -15.85 7.82
C TRP A 47 -11.63 -15.12 7.24
N VAL A 48 -12.31 -15.74 6.26
CA VAL A 48 -13.54 -15.18 5.67
C VAL A 48 -14.63 -15.02 6.75
N TRP A 49 -14.78 -16.00 7.64
CA TRP A 49 -15.69 -15.92 8.78
C TRP A 49 -15.33 -14.75 9.71
N ASN A 50 -14.06 -14.61 10.08
CA ASN A 50 -13.60 -13.51 10.93
C ASN A 50 -13.89 -12.14 10.28
N ILE A 51 -13.58 -11.95 9.00
CA ILE A 51 -13.81 -10.66 8.33
C ILE A 51 -15.31 -10.37 8.15
N PHE A 52 -16.10 -11.28 7.60
CA PHE A 52 -17.47 -10.97 7.23
C PHE A 52 -18.45 -11.14 8.40
N PHE A 53 -18.26 -12.14 9.25
CA PHE A 53 -19.16 -12.39 10.37
C PHE A 53 -18.75 -11.62 11.62
N ILE A 54 -17.52 -11.80 12.12
CA ILE A 54 -17.11 -11.16 13.38
C ILE A 54 -16.92 -9.65 13.18
N ILE A 55 -16.11 -9.25 12.20
CA ILE A 55 -15.82 -7.83 11.97
C ILE A 55 -16.98 -7.14 11.24
N GLY A 56 -17.47 -7.75 10.17
CA GLY A 56 -18.56 -7.21 9.36
C GLY A 56 -19.91 -7.27 10.06
N PHE A 57 -20.44 -8.46 10.35
CA PHE A 57 -21.79 -8.54 10.90
C PHE A 57 -21.86 -8.10 12.37
N VAL A 58 -20.95 -8.57 13.23
CA VAL A 58 -21.00 -8.29 14.67
C VAL A 58 -20.47 -6.89 14.99
N ASN A 59 -19.21 -6.55 14.69
CA ASN A 59 -18.66 -5.24 15.12
C ASN A 59 -19.31 -4.06 14.42
N PHE A 60 -19.43 -4.10 13.09
CA PHE A 60 -20.10 -3.01 12.37
C PHE A 60 -21.59 -2.94 12.71
N GLY A 61 -22.27 -4.10 12.85
CA GLY A 61 -23.68 -4.14 13.21
C GLY A 61 -23.96 -3.55 14.60
N LEU A 62 -23.18 -3.95 15.61
CA LEU A 62 -23.28 -3.39 16.96
C LEU A 62 -22.94 -1.89 16.96
N SER A 63 -21.91 -1.47 16.22
CA SER A 63 -21.51 -0.06 16.12
C SER A 63 -22.60 0.79 15.49
N PHE A 64 -23.18 0.31 14.40
CA PHE A 64 -24.29 0.96 13.71
C PHE A 64 -25.52 1.06 14.61
N LEU A 65 -25.91 -0.02 15.28
CA LEU A 65 -27.04 -0.02 16.22
C LEU A 65 -26.78 0.91 17.41
N GLY A 66 -25.56 0.94 17.94
CA GLY A 66 -25.14 1.84 19.00
C GLY A 66 -25.30 3.30 18.60
N LEU A 67 -24.76 3.69 17.45
CA LEU A 67 -24.90 5.06 16.92
C LEU A 67 -26.36 5.42 16.62
N LEU A 68 -27.12 4.49 16.02
CA LEU A 68 -28.55 4.69 15.75
C LEU A 68 -29.32 4.96 17.06
N ARG A 69 -28.98 4.25 18.13
CA ARG A 69 -29.58 4.43 19.46
C ARG A 69 -29.20 5.74 20.13
N CYS A 70 -27.96 6.19 19.95
CA CYS A 70 -27.55 7.52 20.40
C CYS A 70 -28.31 8.64 19.68
N ILE A 71 -28.45 8.53 18.35
CA ILE A 71 -28.99 9.62 17.52
C ILE A 71 -30.52 9.66 17.55
N ILE A 72 -31.19 8.51 17.43
CA ILE A 72 -32.65 8.47 17.23
C ILE A 72 -33.40 8.37 18.56
N PHE A 73 -32.92 7.52 19.47
CA PHE A 73 -33.68 7.16 20.65
C PHE A 73 -33.27 7.96 21.88
N GLU A 74 -32.13 8.66 21.85
CA GLU A 74 -31.52 9.35 22.99
C GLU A 74 -31.37 8.46 24.25
N LYS A 75 -31.43 7.13 24.07
CA LYS A 75 -31.43 6.15 25.17
C LYS A 75 -30.02 5.76 25.59
N LEU A 76 -29.06 5.83 24.67
CA LEU A 76 -27.68 5.43 24.93
C LEU A 76 -26.81 6.68 25.04
N VAL A 77 -26.38 7.01 26.27
CA VAL A 77 -25.46 8.12 26.52
C VAL A 77 -24.04 7.63 26.31
N LEU A 78 -23.54 7.73 25.08
CA LEU A 78 -22.12 7.51 24.80
C LEU A 78 -21.33 8.78 25.10
N SER A 79 -20.16 8.61 25.70
CA SER A 79 -19.17 9.69 25.74
C SER A 79 -18.82 10.11 24.31
N ASN A 80 -18.65 11.42 24.07
CA ASN A 80 -18.25 11.96 22.76
C ASN A 80 -17.00 11.25 22.21
N PHE A 81 -16.10 10.85 23.10
CA PHE A 81 -14.89 10.10 22.73
C PHE A 81 -15.19 8.70 22.16
N ASN A 82 -16.18 8.02 22.72
CA ASN A 82 -16.59 6.69 22.27
C ASN A 82 -17.32 6.78 20.93
N ILE A 83 -18.09 7.85 20.70
CA ILE A 83 -18.71 8.12 19.39
C ILE A 83 -17.62 8.23 18.31
N ILE A 84 -16.57 9.02 18.56
CA ILE A 84 -15.45 9.17 17.61
C ILE A 84 -14.76 7.82 17.36
N THR A 85 -14.54 7.04 18.43
CA THR A 85 -13.87 5.74 18.30
C THR A 85 -14.71 4.74 17.51
N VAL A 86 -16.01 4.64 17.80
CA VAL A 86 -16.97 3.78 17.08
C VAL A 86 -17.06 4.18 15.60
N VAL A 87 -17.13 5.48 15.29
CA VAL A 87 -17.14 5.96 13.90
C VAL A 87 -15.83 5.59 13.19
N THR A 88 -14.69 5.77 13.86
CA THR A 88 -13.37 5.41 13.32
C THR A 88 -13.27 3.91 13.08
N GLU A 89 -13.74 3.09 14.02
CA GLU A 89 -13.81 1.64 13.89
C GLU A 89 -14.66 1.23 12.68
N MET A 90 -15.88 1.77 12.54
CA MET A 90 -16.74 1.48 11.39
C MET A 90 -16.05 1.79 10.06
N ILE A 91 -15.35 2.92 9.98
CA ILE A 91 -14.59 3.30 8.78
C ILE A 91 -13.47 2.28 8.49
N LEU A 92 -12.71 1.88 9.50
CA LEU A 92 -11.65 0.87 9.34
C LEU A 92 -12.21 -0.50 8.94
N ILE A 93 -13.38 -0.89 9.48
CA ILE A 93 -14.08 -2.12 9.12
C ILE A 93 -14.49 -2.10 7.64
N ILE A 94 -15.09 -1.00 7.16
CA ILE A 94 -15.47 -0.85 5.75
C ILE A 94 -14.24 -1.03 4.85
N PHE A 95 -13.11 -0.41 5.21
CA PHE A 95 -11.87 -0.58 4.45
C PHE A 95 -11.32 -2.01 4.53
N GLY A 96 -11.34 -2.65 5.70
CA GLY A 96 -10.93 -4.04 5.87
C GLY A 96 -11.73 -5.01 4.99
N ILE A 97 -13.05 -4.85 4.95
CA ILE A 97 -13.95 -5.61 4.07
C ILE A 97 -13.62 -5.31 2.60
N GLY A 98 -13.42 -4.05 2.23
CA GLY A 98 -13.04 -3.66 0.87
C GLY A 98 -11.72 -4.29 0.40
N ILE A 99 -10.70 -4.31 1.26
CA ILE A 99 -9.41 -4.97 0.97
C ILE A 99 -9.63 -6.47 0.78
N THR A 100 -10.42 -7.08 1.65
CA THR A 100 -10.72 -8.52 1.59
C THR A 100 -11.41 -8.91 0.29
N LEU A 101 -12.43 -8.15 -0.11
CA LEU A 101 -13.10 -8.34 -1.39
C LEU A 101 -12.13 -8.16 -2.57
N ALA A 102 -11.26 -7.15 -2.53
CA ALA A 102 -10.26 -6.93 -3.56
C ALA A 102 -9.29 -8.13 -3.69
N LEU A 103 -8.84 -8.68 -2.57
CA LEU A 103 -7.97 -9.86 -2.51
C LEU A 103 -8.67 -11.15 -2.98
N ILE A 104 -9.97 -11.28 -2.75
CA ILE A 104 -10.75 -12.43 -3.22
C ILE A 104 -10.97 -12.35 -4.74
N PHE A 105 -11.40 -11.19 -5.26
CA PHE A 105 -11.73 -11.04 -6.68
C PHE A 105 -10.50 -10.93 -7.58
N TYR A 106 -9.48 -10.19 -7.17
CA TYR A 106 -8.31 -9.88 -8.01
C TYR A 106 -7.02 -10.57 -7.55
N GLY A 107 -7.05 -11.29 -6.43
CA GLY A 107 -5.85 -11.92 -5.86
C GLY A 107 -5.21 -12.93 -6.80
N ARG A 108 -6.01 -13.72 -7.55
CA ARG A 108 -5.48 -14.72 -8.49
C ARG A 108 -4.66 -14.08 -9.60
N ASP A 109 -5.27 -13.15 -10.33
CA ASP A 109 -4.63 -12.46 -11.45
C ASP A 109 -3.42 -11.65 -11.00
N PHE A 110 -3.51 -11.05 -9.80
CA PHE A 110 -2.38 -10.37 -9.19
C PHE A 110 -1.21 -11.32 -8.91
N VAL A 111 -1.46 -12.47 -8.28
CA VAL A 111 -0.41 -13.44 -7.94
C VAL A 111 0.26 -13.98 -9.20
N ASP A 112 -0.53 -14.36 -10.21
CA ASP A 112 -0.02 -14.86 -11.48
C ASP A 112 0.77 -13.78 -12.23
N GLY A 113 0.23 -12.56 -12.28
CA GLY A 113 0.89 -11.40 -12.88
C GLY A 113 2.20 -11.06 -12.17
N TRP A 114 2.21 -10.98 -10.85
CA TRP A 114 3.40 -10.69 -10.05
C TRP A 114 4.48 -11.76 -10.22
N ASN A 115 4.12 -13.04 -10.17
CA ASN A 115 5.08 -14.12 -10.32
C ASN A 115 5.71 -14.14 -11.73
N ARG A 116 4.90 -13.90 -12.77
CA ARG A 116 5.38 -13.71 -14.15
C ARG A 116 6.27 -12.48 -14.26
N PHE A 117 5.94 -11.39 -13.56
CA PHE A 117 6.75 -10.18 -13.52
C PHE A 117 8.15 -10.46 -12.96
N VAL A 118 8.23 -11.13 -11.81
CA VAL A 118 9.51 -11.49 -11.17
C VAL A 118 10.33 -12.44 -12.06
N ALA A 119 9.68 -13.42 -12.69
CA ALA A 119 10.33 -14.34 -13.61
C ALA A 119 10.90 -13.63 -14.86
N ALA A 120 10.09 -12.76 -15.50
CA ALA A 120 10.50 -11.98 -16.66
C ALA A 120 11.70 -11.07 -16.32
N GLU A 121 11.68 -10.44 -15.15
CA GLU A 121 12.77 -9.61 -14.71
C GLU A 121 14.06 -10.41 -14.43
N MET A 122 13.94 -11.62 -13.88
CA MET A 122 15.09 -12.53 -13.71
C MET A 122 15.71 -12.90 -15.06
N GLN A 123 14.87 -13.20 -16.06
CA GLN A 123 15.32 -13.52 -17.41
C GLN A 123 16.01 -12.33 -18.09
N SER A 124 15.43 -11.12 -17.98
CA SER A 124 16.01 -9.88 -18.50
C SER A 124 17.38 -9.60 -17.86
N ASN A 125 17.53 -9.78 -16.54
CA ASN A 125 18.82 -9.62 -15.86
C ASN A 125 19.90 -10.59 -16.38
N ILE A 126 19.54 -11.85 -16.64
CA ILE A 126 20.49 -12.84 -17.18
C ILE A 126 20.93 -12.42 -18.58
N PHE A 127 19.98 -11.99 -19.42
CA PHE A 127 20.26 -11.54 -20.77
C PHE A 127 21.17 -10.30 -20.79
N LEU A 128 20.87 -9.29 -19.97
CA LEU A 128 21.68 -8.08 -19.86
C LEU A 128 23.12 -8.40 -19.43
N ARG A 129 23.31 -9.32 -18.48
CA ARG A 129 24.65 -9.79 -18.08
C ARG A 129 25.40 -10.45 -19.24
N ARG A 130 24.72 -11.18 -20.13
CA ARG A 130 25.34 -11.78 -21.32
C ARG A 130 25.77 -10.71 -22.32
N ILE A 131 24.93 -9.69 -22.58
CA ILE A 131 25.31 -8.56 -23.43
C ILE A 131 26.52 -7.84 -22.85
N ILE A 132 26.49 -7.50 -21.57
CA ILE A 132 27.60 -6.78 -20.93
C ILE A 132 28.91 -7.59 -21.02
N LYS A 133 28.85 -8.90 -20.81
CA LYS A 133 30.02 -9.77 -21.01
C LYS A 133 30.51 -9.75 -22.46
N PHE A 134 29.60 -9.86 -23.42
CA PHE A 134 29.93 -9.78 -24.85
C PHE A 134 30.60 -8.44 -25.19
N CYS A 135 29.99 -7.31 -24.85
CA CYS A 135 30.55 -5.98 -25.11
C CYS A 135 31.91 -5.76 -24.44
N ASN A 136 32.13 -6.31 -23.24
CA ASN A 136 33.43 -6.23 -22.57
C ASN A 136 34.52 -7.03 -23.29
N ASN A 137 34.18 -8.13 -23.97
CA ASN A 137 35.13 -8.93 -24.74
C ASN A 137 35.54 -8.26 -26.07
N TYR A 138 34.70 -7.38 -26.62
CA TYR A 138 34.96 -6.70 -27.90
C TYR A 138 35.57 -5.30 -27.76
N LYS A 139 36.03 -4.89 -26.56
CA LYS A 139 36.63 -3.57 -26.39
C LYS A 139 37.95 -3.50 -27.19
N PRO A 140 38.06 -2.60 -28.19
CA PRO A 140 39.30 -2.47 -28.95
C PRO A 140 40.45 -2.04 -28.03
N HIS A 141 41.63 -2.63 -28.25
CA HIS A 141 42.88 -2.23 -27.59
C HIS A 141 43.12 -0.74 -27.82
N GLY A 142 42.83 0.09 -26.81
CA GLY A 142 42.98 1.54 -26.90
C GLY A 142 41.95 2.34 -26.09
N PHE A 143 40.78 1.75 -25.76
CA PHE A 143 39.83 2.43 -24.88
C PHE A 143 40.33 2.39 -23.43
N LYS A 144 40.78 3.55 -22.92
CA LYS A 144 41.11 3.76 -21.50
C LYS A 144 39.98 3.18 -20.63
N LYS A 145 40.38 2.35 -19.67
CA LYS A 145 39.49 1.72 -18.70
C LYS A 145 38.83 2.84 -17.89
N ILE A 146 37.65 3.31 -18.31
CA ILE A 146 36.83 4.24 -17.51
C ILE A 146 36.68 3.58 -16.14
N ASP A 147 37.12 4.29 -15.09
CA ASP A 147 37.19 3.79 -13.71
C ASP A 147 35.87 3.13 -13.30
N LYS A 148 35.84 1.79 -13.38
CA LYS A 148 34.71 0.97 -12.93
C LYS A 148 34.46 1.19 -11.44
N ASP A 149 35.47 1.63 -10.70
CA ASP A 149 35.42 1.83 -9.25
C ASP A 149 34.56 3.05 -8.88
N LYS A 150 34.58 4.14 -9.68
CA LYS A 150 33.67 5.28 -9.47
C LYS A 150 32.21 4.92 -9.75
N LYS A 151 31.94 4.12 -10.79
CA LYS A 151 30.56 3.74 -11.17
C LYS A 151 29.97 2.68 -10.23
N ASN A 152 30.79 1.76 -9.74
CA ASN A 152 30.39 0.79 -8.72
C ASN A 152 30.10 1.48 -7.38
N ASN A 153 30.86 2.50 -6.98
CA ASN A 153 30.60 3.24 -5.74
C ASN A 153 29.35 4.13 -5.82
N ALA A 154 29.03 4.69 -6.99
CA ALA A 154 27.80 5.48 -7.19
C ALA A 154 26.52 4.62 -7.26
N ALA A 155 26.61 3.40 -7.80
CA ALA A 155 25.48 2.47 -7.84
C ALA A 155 25.26 1.69 -6.53
N ALA A 156 26.27 1.63 -5.65
CA ALA A 156 26.28 0.75 -4.49
C ALA A 156 25.47 1.23 -3.26
N LYS A 157 24.81 2.40 -3.28
CA LYS A 157 24.14 2.88 -2.06
C LYS A 157 22.87 3.71 -2.23
N THR A 158 22.11 3.53 -3.31
CA THR A 158 20.70 3.96 -3.26
C THR A 158 19.98 3.01 -2.32
N SER A 159 19.88 3.39 -1.05
CA SER A 159 19.10 2.65 -0.05
C SER A 159 17.70 2.38 -0.62
N ASP A 160 17.28 1.12 -0.57
CA ASP A 160 15.93 0.69 -0.94
C ASP A 160 14.92 1.25 0.08
N LEU A 161 14.69 2.57 0.01
CA LEU A 161 13.84 3.33 0.91
C LEU A 161 12.41 2.76 0.95
N PRO A 162 11.78 2.37 -0.18
CA PRO A 162 10.46 1.72 -0.15
C PRO A 162 10.48 0.40 0.64
N GLY A 163 11.46 -0.46 0.40
CA GLY A 163 11.58 -1.73 1.11
C GLY A 163 11.81 -1.53 2.61
N LEU A 164 12.63 -0.55 3.00
CA LEU A 164 12.88 -0.21 4.39
C LEU A 164 11.61 0.36 5.06
N ALA A 165 10.90 1.27 4.40
CA ALA A 165 9.65 1.83 4.90
C ALA A 165 8.59 0.74 5.09
N SER A 166 8.43 -0.18 4.12
CA SER A 166 7.53 -1.33 4.24
C SER A 166 7.87 -2.21 5.46
N GLN A 167 9.14 -2.46 5.76
CA GLN A 167 9.54 -3.19 6.97
C GLN A 167 9.10 -2.46 8.24
N HIS A 168 9.31 -1.14 8.30
CA HIS A 168 8.89 -0.35 9.45
C HIS A 168 7.38 -0.37 9.62
N PHE A 169 6.60 -0.23 8.54
CA PHE A 169 5.15 -0.32 8.62
C PHE A 169 4.68 -1.68 9.15
N VAL A 170 5.26 -2.79 8.67
CA VAL A 170 4.93 -4.13 9.19
C VAL A 170 5.20 -4.22 10.69
N LYS A 171 6.34 -3.72 11.18
CA LYS A 171 6.64 -3.70 12.62
C LYS A 171 5.65 -2.86 13.42
N MET A 172 5.28 -1.68 12.92
CA MET A 172 4.31 -0.81 13.58
C MET A 172 2.95 -1.49 13.69
N PHE A 173 2.45 -2.07 12.59
CA PHE A 173 1.19 -2.83 12.59
C PHE A 173 1.25 -4.09 13.45
N ALA A 174 2.43 -4.69 13.63
CA ALA A 174 2.62 -5.82 14.56
C ALA A 174 2.51 -5.39 16.02
N ILE A 175 2.96 -4.18 16.35
CA ILE A 175 2.95 -3.63 17.71
C ILE A 175 1.56 -3.12 18.10
N TYR A 176 0.81 -2.54 17.16
CA TYR A 176 -0.48 -1.90 17.46
C TYR A 176 -1.51 -2.77 18.20
N PRO A 177 -1.72 -4.06 17.87
CA PRO A 177 -2.65 -4.91 18.63
C PRO A 177 -2.34 -4.98 20.13
N PHE A 178 -1.06 -5.00 20.50
CA PHE A 178 -0.64 -5.04 21.91
C PHE A 178 -0.92 -3.74 22.67
N ILE A 179 -1.08 -2.62 21.96
CA ILE A 179 -1.43 -1.32 22.56
C ILE A 179 -2.95 -1.13 22.53
N LEU A 180 -3.57 -1.41 21.39
CA LEU A 180 -4.97 -1.14 21.11
C LEU A 180 -5.92 -2.06 21.85
N ILE A 181 -5.61 -3.37 21.94
CA ILE A 181 -6.50 -4.32 22.62
C ILE A 181 -6.62 -3.98 24.11
N PRO A 182 -5.51 -3.86 24.90
CA PRO A 182 -5.62 -3.49 26.30
C PRO A 182 -6.25 -2.12 26.49
N SER A 183 -5.91 -1.14 25.65
CA SER A 183 -6.48 0.21 25.76
C SER A 183 -7.99 0.21 25.49
N SER A 184 -8.46 -0.53 24.49
CA SER A 184 -9.89 -0.67 24.20
C SER A 184 -10.64 -1.30 25.37
N MET A 185 -10.04 -2.33 25.99
CA MET A 185 -10.64 -3.05 27.10
C MET A 185 -10.71 -2.19 28.37
N VAL A 186 -9.60 -1.51 28.73
CA VAL A 186 -9.51 -0.67 29.93
C VAL A 186 -10.37 0.57 29.82
N LEU A 187 -10.39 1.23 28.65
CA LEU A 187 -11.10 2.49 28.46
C LEU A 187 -12.54 2.31 27.96
N ASN A 188 -12.98 1.07 27.76
CA ASN A 188 -14.34 0.77 27.29
C ASN A 188 -14.68 1.50 25.98
N LEU A 189 -13.75 1.43 25.02
CA LEU A 189 -13.88 2.14 23.74
C LEU A 189 -14.75 1.42 22.72
N ASP A 190 -14.89 0.11 22.87
CA ASP A 190 -15.72 -0.72 22.01
C ASP A 190 -17.20 -0.62 22.39
N ILE A 191 -18.06 -0.71 21.37
CA ILE A 191 -19.50 -0.67 21.57
C ILE A 191 -20.05 -1.90 22.31
N SER A 192 -19.34 -3.03 22.24
CA SER A 192 -19.76 -4.28 22.87
C SER A 192 -19.87 -4.14 24.39
N TYR A 193 -18.99 -3.37 25.03
CA TYR A 193 -19.10 -3.05 26.44
C TYR A 193 -20.46 -2.44 26.82
N PHE A 194 -20.95 -1.48 26.03
CA PHE A 194 -22.19 -0.78 26.32
C PHE A 194 -23.40 -1.70 26.26
N PHE A 195 -23.43 -2.62 25.29
CA PHE A 195 -24.47 -3.64 25.23
C PHE A 195 -24.39 -4.60 26.41
N ILE A 196 -23.19 -5.06 26.79
CA ILE A 196 -23.02 -5.95 27.95
C ILE A 196 -23.51 -5.27 29.24
N ASN A 197 -23.14 -4.01 29.44
CA ASN A 197 -23.55 -3.21 30.61
C ASN A 197 -25.07 -2.92 30.62
N GLU A 198 -25.70 -2.82 29.45
CA GLU A 198 -27.15 -2.71 29.38
C GLU A 198 -27.84 -4.03 29.74
N PHE A 199 -27.36 -5.16 29.22
CA PHE A 199 -27.87 -6.48 29.57
C PHE A 199 -27.74 -6.80 31.06
N GLU A 200 -26.70 -6.29 31.72
CA GLU A 200 -26.50 -6.40 33.17
C GLU A 200 -27.73 -5.90 33.95
N THR A 201 -28.34 -4.80 33.52
CA THR A 201 -29.49 -4.18 34.22
C THR A 201 -30.74 -5.07 34.24
N HIS A 202 -30.82 -6.06 33.34
CA HIS A 202 -31.92 -7.00 33.25
C HIS A 202 -31.69 -8.29 34.07
N LEU A 203 -30.49 -8.50 34.62
CA LEU A 203 -30.14 -9.68 35.41
C LEU A 203 -30.32 -9.44 36.91
N PRO A 204 -30.64 -10.48 37.70
CA PRO A 204 -30.66 -10.37 39.16
C PRO A 204 -29.28 -9.95 39.71
N ILE A 205 -29.27 -9.09 40.74
CA ILE A 205 -28.05 -8.49 41.33
C ILE A 205 -26.95 -9.51 41.61
N LYS A 206 -27.31 -10.72 42.08
CA LYS A 206 -26.36 -11.81 42.37
C LYS A 206 -25.51 -12.23 41.17
N TYR A 207 -26.01 -12.07 39.94
CA TYR A 207 -25.36 -12.54 38.71
C TYR A 207 -24.76 -11.41 37.87
N GLN A 208 -25.02 -10.14 38.20
CA GLN A 208 -24.62 -8.98 37.41
C GLN A 208 -23.09 -8.92 37.21
N THR A 209 -22.33 -8.86 38.31
CA THR A 209 -20.85 -8.80 38.25
C THR A 209 -20.26 -10.02 37.54
N LEU A 210 -20.77 -11.22 37.84
CA LEU A 210 -20.29 -12.44 37.21
C LEU A 210 -20.54 -12.42 35.69
N PHE A 211 -21.72 -11.98 35.26
CA PHE A 211 -22.08 -11.88 33.85
C PHE A 211 -21.20 -10.88 33.09
N VAL A 212 -20.95 -9.69 33.68
CA VAL A 212 -20.09 -8.67 33.05
C VAL A 212 -18.66 -9.19 32.90
N VAL A 213 -18.10 -9.83 33.92
CA VAL A 213 -16.75 -10.40 33.87
C VAL A 213 -16.66 -11.50 32.83
N ILE A 214 -17.58 -12.47 32.85
CA ILE A 214 -17.61 -13.58 31.89
C ILE A 214 -17.79 -13.06 30.46
N SER A 215 -18.76 -12.17 30.23
CA SER A 215 -19.01 -11.61 28.89
C SER A 215 -17.83 -10.76 28.40
N SER A 216 -17.18 -10.00 29.29
CA SER A 216 -16.00 -9.20 28.93
C SER A 216 -14.82 -10.09 28.51
N VAL A 217 -14.60 -11.21 29.21
CA VAL A 217 -13.46 -12.11 28.93
C VAL A 217 -13.74 -13.02 27.74
N PHE A 218 -14.93 -13.64 27.67
CA PHE A 218 -15.21 -14.69 26.67
C PHE A 218 -15.87 -14.18 25.38
N ILE A 219 -16.50 -13.01 25.41
CA ILE A 219 -17.21 -12.46 24.23
C ILE A 219 -16.49 -11.21 23.72
N ARG A 220 -16.34 -10.20 24.58
CA ARG A 220 -15.77 -8.90 24.20
C ARG A 220 -14.30 -9.01 23.80
N LEU A 221 -13.46 -9.67 24.61
CA LEU A 221 -12.03 -9.77 24.33
C LEU A 221 -11.73 -10.42 22.97
N PRO A 222 -12.29 -11.59 22.60
CA PRO A 222 -12.05 -12.19 21.29
C PRO A 222 -12.55 -11.32 20.13
N ILE A 223 -13.75 -10.74 20.25
CA ILE A 223 -14.35 -9.92 19.20
C ILE A 223 -13.49 -8.69 18.88
N VAL A 224 -13.07 -7.96 19.93
CA VAL A 224 -12.21 -6.78 19.78
C VAL A 224 -10.81 -7.18 19.27
N SER A 225 -10.25 -8.27 19.81
CA SER A 225 -8.92 -8.75 19.42
C SER A 225 -8.86 -9.16 17.95
N ILE A 226 -9.82 -9.95 17.49
CA ILE A 226 -9.91 -10.40 16.09
C ILE A 226 -10.05 -9.19 15.15
N GLY A 227 -10.92 -8.23 15.50
CA GLY A 227 -11.09 -7.01 14.72
C GLY A 227 -9.79 -6.22 14.53
N ILE A 228 -9.10 -5.93 15.64
CA ILE A 228 -7.87 -5.14 15.61
C ILE A 228 -6.74 -5.90 14.88
N ILE A 229 -6.56 -7.19 15.15
CA ILE A 229 -5.50 -8.02 14.54
C ILE A 229 -5.69 -8.12 13.02
N GLU A 230 -6.91 -8.42 12.55
CA GLU A 230 -7.17 -8.57 11.12
C GLU A 230 -7.05 -7.25 10.37
N ILE A 231 -7.52 -6.13 10.93
CA ILE A 231 -7.33 -4.81 10.33
C ILE A 231 -5.83 -4.50 10.20
N CYS A 232 -5.05 -4.67 11.26
CA CYS A 232 -3.59 -4.46 11.22
C CYS A 232 -2.90 -5.35 10.18
N ARG A 233 -3.31 -6.63 10.10
CA ARG A 233 -2.80 -7.59 9.12
C ARG A 233 -3.11 -7.19 7.68
N LEU A 234 -4.33 -6.75 7.39
CA LEU A 234 -4.77 -6.38 6.04
C LEU A 234 -4.10 -5.09 5.56
N PHE A 235 -4.00 -4.07 6.43
CA PHE A 235 -3.33 -2.82 6.07
C PHE A 235 -1.83 -2.99 5.85
N ALA A 236 -1.16 -3.80 6.68
CA ALA A 236 0.25 -4.14 6.46
C ALA A 236 0.46 -4.82 5.11
N LEU A 237 -0.36 -5.83 4.78
CA LEU A 237 -0.29 -6.51 3.48
C LEU A 237 -0.50 -5.54 2.32
N LEU A 238 -1.56 -4.73 2.39
CA LEU A 238 -1.93 -3.75 1.37
C LEU A 238 -0.76 -2.82 1.03
N ILE A 239 -0.09 -2.28 2.06
CA ILE A 239 1.03 -1.36 1.89
C ILE A 239 2.21 -2.05 1.23
N ILE A 240 2.57 -3.27 1.65
CA ILE A 240 3.71 -3.99 1.06
C ILE A 240 3.40 -4.36 -0.40
N LEU A 241 2.20 -4.88 -0.70
CA LEU A 241 1.78 -5.24 -2.05
C LEU A 241 1.86 -4.03 -2.98
N LEU A 242 1.26 -2.91 -2.59
CA LEU A 242 1.27 -1.69 -3.41
C LEU A 242 2.69 -1.14 -3.59
N THR A 243 3.46 -1.03 -2.51
CA THR A 243 4.84 -0.51 -2.56
C THR A 243 5.72 -1.39 -3.45
N SER A 244 5.57 -2.71 -3.34
CA SER A 244 6.32 -3.66 -4.16
C SER A 244 5.97 -3.53 -5.65
N CYS A 245 4.69 -3.34 -6.00
CA CYS A 245 4.21 -3.07 -7.35
C CYS A 245 4.84 -1.81 -7.94
N LEU A 246 4.75 -0.69 -7.22
CA LEU A 246 5.31 0.58 -7.65
C LEU A 246 6.83 0.50 -7.81
N GLN A 247 7.52 -0.08 -6.83
CA GLN A 247 8.97 -0.23 -6.89
C GLN A 247 9.42 -1.10 -8.07
N SER A 248 8.76 -2.22 -8.28
CA SER A 248 9.12 -3.18 -9.33
C SER A 248 8.88 -2.60 -10.72
N CYS A 249 7.74 -1.91 -10.90
CA CYS A 249 7.45 -1.19 -12.14
C CYS A 249 8.48 -0.07 -12.40
N ASN A 250 8.77 0.75 -11.40
CA ASN A 250 9.73 1.86 -11.55
C ASN A 250 11.17 1.38 -11.83
N ASN A 251 11.62 0.33 -11.13
CA ASN A 251 12.95 -0.26 -11.36
C ASN A 251 13.10 -0.75 -12.79
N LEU A 252 12.05 -1.39 -13.32
CA LEU A 252 12.04 -1.93 -14.67
C LEU A 252 12.00 -0.83 -15.73
N LEU A 253 11.12 0.16 -15.58
CA LEU A 253 11.05 1.32 -16.47
C LEU A 253 12.36 2.12 -16.46
N SER A 254 12.97 2.29 -15.29
CA SER A 254 14.25 2.98 -15.14
C SER A 254 15.38 2.21 -15.83
N ARG A 255 15.34 0.86 -15.83
CA ARG A 255 16.30 0.04 -16.58
C ARG A 255 16.15 0.24 -18.07
N TYR A 256 14.92 0.19 -18.61
CA TYR A 256 14.70 0.48 -20.03
C TYR A 256 15.13 1.90 -20.40
N LEU A 257 14.81 2.88 -19.55
CA LEU A 257 15.26 4.24 -19.78
C LEU A 257 16.78 4.33 -19.77
N ASN A 258 17.47 3.65 -18.85
CA ASN A 258 18.93 3.66 -18.77
C ASN A 258 19.59 2.89 -19.91
N GLU A 259 18.98 1.82 -20.42
CA GLU A 259 19.46 1.10 -21.61
C GLU A 259 19.27 1.96 -22.86
N LEU A 260 18.15 2.68 -22.97
CA LEU A 260 17.92 3.62 -24.05
C LEU A 260 18.84 4.85 -23.93
N VAL A 261 18.94 5.49 -22.77
CA VAL A 261 19.67 6.77 -22.59
C VAL A 261 21.16 6.59 -22.35
N GLY A 262 21.57 5.55 -21.61
CA GLY A 262 22.99 5.26 -21.30
C GLY A 262 23.84 5.03 -22.54
N ASP A 263 23.19 4.82 -23.66
CA ASP A 263 23.72 4.72 -25.00
C ASP A 263 23.96 6.05 -25.72
N ARG A 264 24.16 7.16 -25.01
CA ARG A 264 24.63 8.41 -25.65
C ARG A 264 25.96 8.24 -26.39
N ASN A 265 26.80 7.28 -25.97
CA ASN A 265 28.02 6.93 -26.69
C ASN A 265 27.76 6.24 -28.04
N TRP A 266 26.53 5.85 -28.37
CA TRP A 266 26.25 5.30 -29.70
C TRP A 266 26.31 6.33 -30.80
N HIS A 267 26.03 7.60 -30.50
CA HIS A 267 26.28 8.65 -31.49
C HIS A 267 27.76 8.69 -31.86
N GLN A 268 28.67 8.63 -30.88
CA GLN A 268 30.11 8.55 -31.16
C GLN A 268 30.52 7.24 -31.84
N LEU A 269 29.88 6.12 -31.48
CA LEU A 269 30.17 4.81 -32.09
C LEU A 269 29.64 4.69 -33.53
N PHE A 270 28.55 5.38 -33.86
CA PHE A 270 27.96 5.45 -35.21
C PHE A 270 28.65 6.50 -36.09
N GLU A 271 28.91 7.72 -35.58
CA GLU A 271 29.65 8.76 -36.33
C GLU A 271 31.04 8.28 -36.76
N TRP A 272 31.71 7.47 -35.94
CA TRP A 272 33.04 6.97 -36.27
C TRP A 272 33.05 5.89 -37.38
N LYS A 273 31.90 5.31 -37.75
CA LYS A 273 31.82 4.10 -38.58
C LYS A 273 31.00 4.22 -39.86
N GLU A 274 30.50 5.41 -40.18
CA GLU A 274 29.80 5.74 -41.44
C GLU A 274 30.61 5.39 -42.71
N SER A 275 31.93 5.19 -42.58
CA SER A 275 32.83 4.85 -43.68
C SER A 275 32.76 3.39 -44.18
N LYS A 276 32.20 2.40 -43.44
CA LYS A 276 32.12 1.00 -43.90
C LYS A 276 30.77 0.31 -43.60
N LEU A 277 29.81 0.59 -44.49
CA LEU A 277 28.59 -0.13 -44.91
C LEU A 277 28.09 -1.38 -44.11
N ILE A 278 26.88 -1.23 -43.54
CA ILE A 278 25.64 -2.07 -43.66
C ILE A 278 25.27 -3.18 -42.61
N PRO A 279 26.14 -4.04 -42.04
CA PRO A 279 25.66 -5.13 -41.18
C PRO A 279 25.26 -4.71 -39.76
N GLU A 280 25.69 -3.53 -39.28
CA GLU A 280 25.45 -3.11 -37.89
C GLU A 280 24.08 -2.47 -37.62
N ASN A 281 23.43 -1.86 -38.64
CA ASN A 281 22.07 -1.30 -38.50
C ASN A 281 21.03 -2.38 -38.15
N ARG A 282 21.26 -3.64 -38.55
CA ARG A 282 20.40 -4.77 -38.18
C ARG A 282 20.46 -5.06 -36.68
N LYS A 283 21.64 -4.96 -36.05
CA LYS A 283 21.81 -5.24 -34.61
C LYS A 283 21.11 -4.19 -33.76
N PHE A 284 21.24 -2.92 -34.14
CA PHE A 284 20.55 -1.82 -33.44
C PHE A 284 19.02 -1.95 -33.56
N LEU A 285 18.51 -2.21 -34.77
CA LEU A 285 17.10 -2.44 -34.98
C LEU A 285 16.58 -3.66 -34.18
N GLN A 286 17.36 -4.75 -34.13
CA GLN A 286 17.04 -5.91 -33.30
C GLN A 286 17.02 -5.57 -31.81
N ALA A 287 17.93 -4.73 -31.33
CA ALA A 287 17.95 -4.28 -29.94
C ALA A 287 16.70 -3.45 -29.59
N ILE A 288 16.31 -2.49 -30.45
CA ILE A 288 15.07 -1.72 -30.26
C ILE A 288 13.86 -2.64 -30.31
N LEU A 289 13.74 -3.50 -31.32
CA LEU A 289 12.61 -4.45 -31.45
C LEU A 289 12.50 -5.34 -30.21
N LYS A 290 13.63 -5.82 -29.71
CA LYS A 290 13.69 -6.62 -28.49
C LYS A 290 13.25 -5.81 -27.26
N CYS A 291 13.79 -4.61 -27.06
CA CYS A 291 13.40 -3.73 -25.97
C CYS A 291 11.89 -3.41 -26.00
N MET A 292 11.33 -3.15 -27.18
CA MET A 292 9.90 -2.90 -27.36
C MET A 292 9.05 -4.14 -27.09
N SER A 293 9.52 -5.32 -27.51
CA SER A 293 8.84 -6.60 -27.23
C SER A 293 8.83 -6.90 -25.73
N GLU A 294 9.95 -6.70 -25.04
CA GLU A 294 10.02 -6.86 -23.58
C GLU A 294 9.09 -5.84 -22.89
N TYR A 295 9.14 -4.56 -23.29
CA TYR A 295 8.21 -3.55 -22.76
C TYR A 295 6.74 -3.93 -22.95
N GLN A 296 6.36 -4.45 -24.12
CA GLN A 296 4.99 -4.95 -24.38
C GLN A 296 4.62 -6.11 -23.45
N GLN A 297 5.53 -7.07 -23.25
CA GLN A 297 5.31 -8.16 -22.29
C GLN A 297 5.07 -7.60 -20.88
N HIS A 298 5.81 -6.57 -20.47
CA HIS A 298 5.58 -5.92 -19.18
C HIS A 298 4.26 -5.18 -19.09
N VAL A 299 3.83 -4.48 -20.15
CA VAL A 299 2.49 -3.87 -20.17
C VAL A 299 1.39 -4.93 -20.04
N ILE A 300 1.54 -6.08 -20.70
CA ILE A 300 0.60 -7.20 -20.58
C ILE A 300 0.59 -7.76 -19.15
N ILE A 301 1.75 -8.02 -18.57
CA ILE A 301 1.85 -8.50 -17.19
C ILE A 301 1.26 -7.47 -16.22
N GLN A 302 1.55 -6.19 -16.43
CA GLN A 302 1.01 -5.13 -15.59
C GLN A 302 -0.51 -5.00 -15.72
N SER A 303 -1.09 -5.31 -16.89
CA SER A 303 -2.54 -5.33 -17.06
C SER A 303 -3.23 -6.39 -16.19
N SER A 304 -2.57 -7.51 -15.88
CA SER A 304 -3.10 -8.50 -14.91
C SER A 304 -2.98 -8.05 -13.45
N ILE A 305 -2.00 -7.20 -13.13
CA ILE A 305 -1.78 -6.65 -11.78
C ILE A 305 -2.68 -5.42 -11.52
N ALA A 306 -3.05 -4.70 -12.59
CA ALA A 306 -3.71 -3.41 -12.52
C ALA A 306 -5.03 -3.43 -11.72
N PRO A 307 -5.97 -4.39 -11.88
CA PRO A 307 -7.24 -4.33 -11.16
C PRO A 307 -7.08 -4.32 -9.63
N LEU A 308 -6.20 -5.17 -9.09
CA LEU A 308 -5.91 -5.16 -7.65
C LEU A 308 -5.19 -3.85 -7.26
N GLN A 309 -4.18 -3.43 -8.03
CA GLN A 309 -3.45 -2.19 -7.73
C GLN A 309 -4.36 -0.96 -7.72
N GLU A 310 -5.25 -0.82 -8.71
CA GLU A 310 -6.19 0.29 -8.84
C GLU A 310 -7.14 0.34 -7.62
N CYS A 311 -7.68 -0.82 -7.22
CA CYS A 311 -8.54 -1.00 -6.04
C CYS A 311 -7.82 -0.65 -4.74
N CYS A 312 -6.65 -1.27 -4.51
CA CYS A 312 -5.80 -1.02 -3.35
C CYS A 312 -5.40 0.45 -3.23
N THR A 313 -5.11 1.10 -4.35
CA THR A 313 -4.75 2.52 -4.39
C THR A 313 -5.94 3.40 -4.01
N SER A 314 -7.13 3.11 -4.53
CA SER A 314 -8.35 3.83 -4.18
C SER A 314 -8.68 3.71 -2.70
N ILE A 315 -8.67 2.47 -2.17
CA ILE A 315 -8.92 2.18 -0.76
C ILE A 315 -7.90 2.90 0.12
N LEU A 316 -6.61 2.83 -0.21
CA LEU A 316 -5.57 3.42 0.61
C LEU A 316 -5.58 4.95 0.58
N LEU A 317 -5.91 5.57 -0.55
CA LEU A 317 -6.07 7.02 -0.64
C LEU A 317 -7.30 7.48 0.16
N ALA A 318 -8.43 6.77 0.06
CA ALA A 318 -9.63 7.08 0.84
C ALA A 318 -9.39 6.89 2.34
N ALA A 319 -8.83 5.75 2.75
CA ALA A 319 -8.50 5.45 4.13
C ALA A 319 -7.46 6.44 4.68
N GLY A 320 -6.41 6.72 3.92
CA GLY A 320 -5.38 7.68 4.31
C GLY A 320 -5.93 9.10 4.48
N LEU A 321 -6.88 9.52 3.64
CA LEU A 321 -7.52 10.83 3.74
C LEU A 321 -8.34 10.93 5.03
N VAL A 322 -9.26 9.99 5.23
CA VAL A 322 -10.16 9.97 6.38
C VAL A 322 -9.39 9.81 7.68
N ALA A 323 -8.47 8.85 7.74
CA ALA A 323 -7.61 8.62 8.90
C ALA A 323 -6.77 9.86 9.21
N SER A 324 -6.16 10.52 8.22
CA SER A 324 -5.35 11.72 8.49
C SER A 324 -6.20 12.85 9.08
N ILE A 325 -7.42 13.07 8.59
CA ILE A 325 -8.31 14.11 9.15
C ILE A 325 -8.68 13.77 10.61
N ILE A 326 -9.11 12.53 10.88
CA ILE A 326 -9.52 12.08 12.21
C ILE A 326 -8.33 12.13 13.19
N PHE A 327 -7.21 11.48 12.87
CA PHE A 327 -6.08 11.38 13.77
C PHE A 327 -5.33 12.70 13.96
N ASN A 328 -5.25 13.59 12.95
CA ASN A 328 -4.68 14.93 13.15
C ASN A 328 -5.55 15.77 14.09
N THR A 329 -6.88 15.76 13.87
CA THR A 329 -7.83 16.48 14.74
C THR A 329 -7.77 15.94 16.16
N ALA A 330 -7.77 14.61 16.32
CA ALA A 330 -7.66 13.95 17.60
C ALA A 330 -6.32 14.28 18.28
N THR A 331 -5.19 14.23 17.58
CA THR A 331 -3.86 14.56 18.14
C THR A 331 -3.84 15.94 18.80
N LEU A 332 -4.43 16.93 18.13
CA LEU A 332 -4.44 18.32 18.61
C LEU A 332 -5.45 18.54 19.72
N ARG A 333 -6.59 17.83 19.71
CA ARG A 333 -7.69 18.06 20.66
C ARG A 333 -7.61 17.22 21.92
N THR A 334 -6.98 16.05 21.87
CA THR A 334 -7.09 15.05 22.95
C THR A 334 -5.86 14.95 23.84
N TYR A 335 -4.86 15.82 23.64
CA TYR A 335 -3.59 15.81 24.38
C TYR A 335 -3.74 15.82 25.91
N GLN A 336 -4.74 16.56 26.42
CA GLN A 336 -4.97 16.69 27.86
C GLN A 336 -5.97 15.67 28.43
N VAL A 337 -6.73 15.00 27.55
CA VAL A 337 -7.87 14.16 27.97
C VAL A 337 -7.49 12.68 27.99
N LEU A 338 -6.59 12.23 27.09
CA LEU A 338 -6.33 10.81 26.90
C LEU A 338 -5.18 10.29 27.77
N PRO A 339 -5.30 9.04 28.28
CA PRO A 339 -4.18 8.36 28.91
C PRO A 339 -2.98 8.31 27.97
N PHE A 340 -1.79 8.49 28.54
CA PHE A 340 -0.54 8.64 27.79
C PHE A 340 -0.32 7.53 26.75
N PHE A 341 -0.55 6.26 27.10
CA PHE A 341 -0.35 5.12 26.18
C PHE A 341 -1.25 5.18 24.95
N PHE A 342 -2.52 5.57 25.15
CA PHE A 342 -3.45 5.71 24.04
C PHE A 342 -3.18 6.99 23.25
N TYR A 343 -2.76 8.05 23.94
CA TYR A 343 -2.35 9.28 23.28
C TYR A 343 -1.17 9.06 22.34
N ILE A 344 -0.16 8.23 22.64
CA ILE A 344 0.97 7.96 21.73
C ILE A 344 0.53 7.32 20.40
N TYR A 345 -0.50 6.48 20.43
CA TYR A 345 -0.99 5.77 19.25
C TYR A 345 -1.53 6.73 18.18
N ILE A 346 -2.31 7.74 18.59
CA ILE A 346 -2.96 8.70 17.69
C ILE A 346 -1.96 9.47 16.79
N PRO A 347 -0.96 10.22 17.32
CA PRO A 347 0.05 10.91 16.53
C PRO A 347 0.94 9.93 15.78
N SER A 348 1.19 8.73 16.31
CA SER A 348 1.92 7.68 15.59
C SER A 348 1.20 7.33 14.28
N VAL A 349 -0.11 7.10 14.33
CA VAL A 349 -0.91 6.78 13.13
C VAL A 349 -0.96 7.98 12.19
N ALA A 350 -1.13 9.20 12.70
CA ALA A 350 -1.12 10.42 11.89
C ALA A 350 0.20 10.62 11.13
N VAL A 351 1.34 10.45 11.80
CA VAL A 351 2.66 10.52 11.17
C VAL A 351 2.83 9.39 10.16
N MET A 352 2.42 8.17 10.52
CA MET A 352 2.49 7.01 9.65
C MET A 352 1.69 7.20 8.36
N THR A 353 0.47 7.73 8.43
CA THR A 353 -0.35 7.99 7.22
C THR A 353 0.30 9.06 6.35
N ILE A 354 0.76 10.18 6.92
CA ILE A 354 1.43 11.26 6.18
C ILE A 354 2.69 10.75 5.47
N VAL A 355 3.53 9.97 6.18
CA VAL A 355 4.73 9.35 5.60
C VAL A 355 4.38 8.38 4.49
N MET A 356 3.38 7.52 4.71
CA MET A 356 2.91 6.56 3.71
C MET A 356 2.43 7.26 2.44
N ILE A 357 1.60 8.30 2.55
CA ILE A 357 1.14 9.12 1.41
C ILE A 357 2.33 9.82 0.74
N GLY A 358 3.24 10.37 1.54
CA GLY A 358 4.45 11.04 1.10
C GLY A 358 5.42 10.13 0.35
N LEU A 359 5.38 8.82 0.59
CA LEU A 359 6.14 7.82 -0.16
C LEU A 359 5.37 7.35 -1.39
N LEU A 360 4.16 6.82 -1.22
CA LEU A 360 3.43 6.13 -2.28
C LEU A 360 3.06 7.03 -3.46
N VAL A 361 2.62 8.25 -3.20
CA VAL A 361 2.17 9.17 -4.27
C VAL A 361 3.34 9.58 -5.17
N PRO A 362 4.50 10.01 -4.65
CA PRO A 362 5.67 10.26 -5.50
C PRO A 362 6.19 9.03 -6.24
N PHE A 363 6.16 7.83 -5.64
CA PHE A 363 6.55 6.60 -6.34
C PHE A 363 5.63 6.28 -7.52
N ALA A 364 4.32 6.49 -7.33
CA ALA A 364 3.36 6.36 -8.43
C ALA A 364 3.61 7.41 -9.54
N GLN A 365 3.88 8.66 -9.17
CA GLN A 365 4.23 9.72 -10.13
C GLN A 365 5.52 9.38 -10.90
N MET A 366 6.56 8.92 -10.20
CA MET A 366 7.83 8.55 -10.80
C MET A 366 7.67 7.42 -11.82
N THR A 367 6.80 6.45 -11.52
CA THR A 367 6.45 5.37 -12.45
C THR A 367 5.83 5.92 -13.74
N ASN A 368 4.83 6.81 -13.61
CA ASN A 368 4.14 7.42 -14.74
C ASN A 368 5.11 8.28 -15.59
N GLU A 369 5.93 9.12 -14.95
CA GLU A 369 6.89 9.98 -15.65
C GLU A 369 7.97 9.16 -16.36
N THR A 370 8.48 8.11 -15.72
CA THR A 370 9.52 7.26 -16.30
C THR A 370 8.97 6.49 -17.50
N SER A 371 7.74 5.99 -17.43
CA SER A 371 7.07 5.37 -18.58
C SER A 371 6.91 6.36 -19.74
N GLY A 372 6.50 7.59 -19.46
CA GLY A 372 6.43 8.67 -20.47
C GLY A 372 7.78 8.96 -21.12
N LYS A 373 8.85 9.08 -20.32
CA LYS A 373 10.23 9.31 -20.81
C LYS A 373 10.72 8.18 -21.70
N VAL A 374 10.48 6.92 -21.32
CA VAL A 374 10.82 5.75 -22.16
C VAL A 374 10.14 5.86 -23.52
N MET A 375 8.85 6.21 -23.56
CA MET A 375 8.11 6.35 -24.82
C MET A 375 8.60 7.53 -25.67
N VAL A 376 8.99 8.65 -25.07
CA VAL A 376 9.56 9.80 -25.79
C VAL A 376 10.93 9.45 -26.38
N GLU A 377 11.79 8.81 -25.61
CA GLU A 377 13.13 8.39 -26.06
C GLU A 377 13.04 7.38 -27.20
N CYS A 378 12.14 6.39 -27.09
CA CYS A 378 11.85 5.46 -28.18
C CYS A 378 11.40 6.19 -29.46
N LYS A 379 10.49 7.17 -29.35
CA LYS A 379 10.02 7.97 -30.51
C LYS A 379 11.13 8.81 -31.12
N MET A 380 11.99 9.42 -30.30
CA MET A 380 13.12 10.22 -30.76
C MET A 380 14.08 9.35 -31.57
N ARG A 381 14.42 8.17 -31.06
CA ARG A 381 15.34 7.22 -31.73
C ARG A 381 14.77 6.66 -33.04
N LEU A 382 13.45 6.52 -33.15
CA LEU A 382 12.80 6.17 -34.42
C LEU A 382 12.85 7.26 -35.49
N ASN A 383 13.14 8.50 -35.11
CA ASN A 383 13.17 9.61 -36.06
C ASN A 383 14.48 9.74 -36.83
N PHE A 384 15.52 8.98 -36.47
CA PHE A 384 16.77 8.90 -37.22
C PHE A 384 16.53 8.39 -38.65
N LYS A 385 17.12 9.09 -39.64
CA LYS A 385 16.82 8.94 -41.07
C LYS A 385 17.25 7.58 -41.66
N GLU A 386 18.15 6.85 -41.01
CA GLU A 386 18.84 5.67 -41.57
C GLU A 386 18.02 4.36 -41.66
N MET A 387 16.75 4.34 -41.23
CA MET A 387 15.92 3.11 -41.24
C MET A 387 14.92 3.07 -42.41
N VAL A 388 15.38 3.24 -43.63
CA VAL A 388 14.53 3.20 -44.84
C VAL A 388 14.10 1.74 -45.10
N GLY A 389 12.88 1.37 -44.70
CA GLY A 389 12.29 0.05 -44.99
C GLY A 389 11.39 -0.52 -43.89
N LYS A 390 11.87 -0.59 -42.63
CA LYS A 390 11.09 -1.15 -41.49
C LYS A 390 10.51 -0.10 -40.54
N ARG A 391 10.84 1.17 -40.74
CA ARG A 391 10.42 2.30 -39.90
C ARG A 391 8.89 2.45 -39.81
N GLY A 392 8.17 2.17 -40.89
CA GLY A 392 6.70 2.27 -40.90
C GLY A 392 6.04 1.35 -39.87
N LEU A 393 6.44 0.09 -39.83
CA LEU A 393 5.92 -0.89 -38.86
C LEU A 393 6.33 -0.52 -37.43
N LEU A 394 7.59 -0.14 -37.23
CA LEU A 394 8.11 0.18 -35.90
C LEU A 394 7.44 1.45 -35.32
N LYS A 395 7.20 2.45 -36.16
CA LYS A 395 6.46 3.67 -35.79
C LYS A 395 5.01 3.36 -35.44
N ARG A 396 4.35 2.44 -36.16
CA ARG A 396 3.00 1.95 -35.83
C ARG A 396 2.99 1.24 -34.47
N MET A 397 3.97 0.37 -34.22
CA MET A 397 4.12 -0.36 -32.95
C MET A 397 4.38 0.57 -31.76
N ILE A 398 5.29 1.55 -31.90
CA ILE A 398 5.55 2.54 -30.83
C ILE A 398 4.35 3.47 -30.62
N ARG A 399 3.58 3.78 -31.67
CA ARG A 399 2.35 4.58 -31.55
C ARG A 399 1.22 3.80 -30.87
N SER A 400 1.14 2.47 -31.05
CA SER A 400 0.11 1.65 -30.41
C SER A 400 0.37 1.42 -28.92
N ILE A 401 1.63 1.53 -28.49
CA ILE A 401 2.00 1.37 -27.09
C ILE A 401 1.67 2.65 -26.33
N ARG A 402 0.87 2.51 -25.27
CA ARG A 402 0.53 3.60 -24.37
C ARG A 402 1.52 3.62 -23.19
N PRO A 403 1.85 4.81 -22.66
CA PRO A 403 2.55 4.89 -21.39
C PRO A 403 1.70 4.22 -20.31
N VAL A 404 2.39 3.55 -19.39
CA VAL A 404 1.80 2.96 -18.20
C VAL A 404 1.36 4.11 -17.29
N ASN A 405 0.06 4.19 -17.06
CA ASN A 405 -0.54 5.12 -16.11
C ASN A 405 -1.10 4.34 -14.93
N LEU A 406 -0.78 4.79 -13.73
CA LEU A 406 -1.39 4.27 -12.50
C LEU A 406 -2.72 4.98 -12.23
N TYR A 407 -3.78 4.17 -12.18
CA TYR A 407 -5.13 4.63 -11.89
C TYR A 407 -5.51 4.30 -10.44
N ALA A 408 -6.40 5.12 -9.87
CA ALA A 408 -7.21 4.76 -8.72
C ALA A 408 -8.60 4.39 -9.25
N GLY A 409 -9.10 3.22 -8.87
CA GLY A 409 -10.36 2.70 -9.39
C GLY A 409 -10.95 1.63 -8.48
N LEU A 410 -12.20 1.26 -8.72
CA LEU A 410 -12.91 0.21 -8.00
C LEU A 410 -13.76 -0.59 -8.98
N PHE A 411 -13.72 -1.92 -8.90
CA PHE A 411 -14.52 -2.81 -9.77
C PHE A 411 -14.39 -2.54 -11.28
N GLY A 412 -13.19 -2.19 -11.74
CA GLY A 412 -12.92 -1.85 -13.14
C GLY A 412 -13.29 -0.41 -13.55
N PHE A 413 -13.99 0.33 -12.68
CA PHE A 413 -14.24 1.75 -12.87
C PHE A 413 -13.01 2.55 -12.42
N ARG A 414 -12.41 3.30 -13.33
CA ARG A 414 -11.26 4.17 -13.06
C ARG A 414 -11.74 5.57 -12.70
N PHE A 415 -11.47 6.01 -11.48
CA PHE A 415 -11.87 7.35 -11.01
C PHE A 415 -10.95 8.44 -11.53
N PHE A 416 -9.64 8.29 -11.32
CA PHE A 416 -8.63 9.23 -11.78
C PHE A 416 -7.25 8.56 -11.88
N TYR A 417 -6.33 9.18 -12.60
CA TYR A 417 -4.92 8.77 -12.64
C TYR A 417 -4.08 9.65 -11.71
N ILE A 418 -3.05 9.06 -11.08
CA ILE A 418 -2.23 9.78 -10.12
C ILE A 418 -1.31 10.76 -10.86
N GLN A 419 -1.53 12.05 -10.62
CA GLN A 419 -0.74 13.15 -11.17
C GLN A 419 0.00 13.92 -10.07
N ARG A 420 0.90 14.82 -10.47
CA ARG A 420 1.53 15.81 -9.58
C ARG A 420 0.50 16.66 -8.84
N SER A 421 -0.57 17.05 -9.53
CA SER A 421 -1.70 17.80 -8.97
C SER A 421 -2.46 17.03 -7.89
N THR A 422 -2.56 15.70 -8.00
CA THR A 422 -3.22 14.83 -7.01
C THR A 422 -2.56 14.97 -5.65
N LYS A 423 -1.22 14.99 -5.57
CA LYS A 423 -0.48 15.16 -4.30
C LYS A 423 -0.86 16.46 -3.60
N VAL A 424 -0.81 17.57 -4.34
CA VAL A 424 -1.10 18.92 -3.81
C VAL A 424 -2.55 19.01 -3.34
N LYS A 425 -3.50 18.55 -4.16
CA LYS A 425 -4.91 18.51 -3.79
C LYS A 425 -5.13 17.68 -2.53
N PHE A 426 -4.52 16.50 -2.46
CA PHE A 426 -4.67 15.60 -1.32
C PHE A 426 -4.21 16.22 0.01
N TYR A 427 -3.03 16.84 0.05
CA TYR A 427 -2.55 17.53 1.25
C TYR A 427 -3.39 18.78 1.59
N ALA A 428 -3.80 19.55 0.58
CA ALA A 428 -4.68 20.70 0.80
C ALA A 428 -6.03 20.26 1.41
N THR A 429 -6.60 19.16 0.90
CA THR A 429 -7.84 18.59 1.41
C THR A 429 -7.70 18.11 2.86
N ILE A 430 -6.61 17.43 3.22
CA ILE A 430 -6.33 17.06 4.63
C ILE A 430 -6.28 18.30 5.51
N MET A 431 -5.53 19.33 5.11
CA MET A 431 -5.38 20.56 5.91
C MET A 431 -6.69 21.31 6.08
N ILE A 432 -7.45 21.50 5.00
CA ILE A 432 -8.75 22.21 5.02
C ILE A 432 -9.74 21.48 5.92
N TYR A 433 -9.93 20.16 5.73
CA TYR A 433 -10.89 19.42 6.55
C TYR A 433 -10.44 19.26 8.00
N THR A 434 -9.15 19.13 8.27
CA THR A 434 -8.64 19.15 9.66
C THR A 434 -8.92 20.51 10.30
N THR A 435 -8.70 21.62 9.58
CA THR A 435 -8.98 22.97 10.09
C THR A 435 -10.47 23.15 10.35
N ASN A 436 -11.32 22.73 9.42
CA ASN A 436 -12.78 22.77 9.57
C ASN A 436 -13.25 21.90 10.74
N ALA A 437 -12.68 20.71 10.93
CA ALA A 437 -12.98 19.86 12.07
C ALA A 437 -12.53 20.49 13.39
N LEU A 438 -11.37 21.15 13.42
CA LEU A 438 -10.89 21.88 14.60
C LEU A 438 -11.79 23.07 14.92
N VAL A 439 -12.23 23.86 13.94
CA VAL A 439 -13.10 25.03 14.18
C VAL A 439 -14.54 24.60 14.49
N GLY A 440 -15.03 23.53 13.87
CA GLY A 440 -16.41 23.07 14.00
C GLY A 440 -16.77 22.45 15.35
N ILE A 441 -15.78 21.97 16.12
CA ILE A 441 -16.04 21.39 17.45
C ILE A 441 -16.05 22.49 18.51
N PRO A 442 -17.20 22.76 19.19
CA PRO A 442 -17.30 23.79 20.21
C PRO A 442 -16.34 23.58 21.39
N GLN A 443 -15.71 24.66 21.86
CA GLN A 443 -14.75 24.59 22.97
C GLN A 443 -15.37 24.16 24.31
N HIS A 444 -16.65 24.50 24.54
CA HIS A 444 -17.31 24.20 25.82
C HIS A 444 -17.39 22.70 26.14
N ILE A 445 -17.49 21.86 25.10
CA ILE A 445 -17.52 20.38 25.24
C ILE A 445 -16.26 19.87 25.96
N PHE A 446 -15.10 20.50 25.72
CA PHE A 446 -13.84 20.10 26.33
C PHE A 446 -13.74 20.57 27.78
N HIS A 447 -14.20 21.78 28.07
CA HIS A 447 -14.25 22.28 29.45
C HIS A 447 -15.13 21.42 30.35
N GLU A 448 -16.20 20.81 29.82
CA GLU A 448 -17.02 19.86 30.58
C GLU A 448 -16.29 18.54 30.90
N ILE A 449 -15.46 18.06 29.97
CA ILE A 449 -14.64 16.85 30.17
C ILE A 449 -13.59 17.11 31.25
N ASP A 450 -12.87 18.23 31.16
CA ASP A 450 -11.85 18.61 32.15
C ASP A 450 -12.46 18.75 33.55
N LYS A 451 -13.64 19.35 33.66
CA LYS A 451 -14.38 19.46 34.93
C LYS A 451 -14.73 18.10 35.53
N LYS A 452 -15.16 17.13 34.71
CA LYS A 452 -15.48 15.77 35.19
C LYS A 452 -14.23 15.03 35.67
N VAL A 453 -13.11 15.18 34.97
CA VAL A 453 -11.83 14.58 35.39
C VAL A 453 -11.36 15.17 36.72
N LEU A 454 -11.38 16.50 36.87
CA LEU A 454 -11.01 17.18 38.11
C LEU A 454 -11.93 16.80 39.28
N TYR A 455 -13.23 16.68 39.02
CA TYR A 455 -14.19 16.31 40.06
C TYR A 455 -13.98 14.88 40.58
N ASN A 456 -13.68 13.93 39.69
CA ASN A 456 -13.37 12.57 40.09
C ASN A 456 -12.06 12.48 40.88
N HIS A 457 -11.06 13.29 40.56
CA HIS A 457 -9.78 13.28 41.27
C HIS A 457 -9.85 13.86 42.70
N ASN A 458 -10.84 14.71 42.98
CA ASN A 458 -11.06 15.27 44.33
C ASN A 458 -11.92 14.37 45.24
N ARG A 459 -12.45 13.26 44.71
CA ARG A 459 -13.32 12.33 45.45
C ARG A 459 -12.58 11.12 46.03
N ASP A 460 -11.37 10.87 45.54
CA ASP A 460 -10.44 9.86 46.03
C ASP A 460 -9.41 10.52 46.95
#